data_AF-A0A2E7W1R2-F1
#
_entry.id   AF-A0A2E7W1R2-F1
#
_cell.length_a   1.000
_cell.length_b   1.000
_cell.length_c   1.000
_cell.angle_alpha   90.00
_cell.angle_beta   90.00
_cell.angle_gamma   90.00
#
_symmetry.space_group_name_H-M   'P 1'
#
loop_
_entity.id
_entity.type
_entity.pdbx_description
1 polymer ?
#
loop_
_entity_poly.entity_id
_entity_poly.type
_entity_poly.pdbx_seq_one_letter_code
_entity_poly.pdbx_strand_id
1 'polypeptide(L)'
;MQPNSKIIISRMVEQQIGKQKKFREFALREVNKKVNEAKREMVAEFNSHPVTKEIEMGSKAENISGTLGGYGNLFTFIGFEKGEDPIAPIRSMLEKIIVSYESVNKGRFIFKIQYPSKEELFTISPMPWASSRSWLQGIELGMSGLGSYLYKGSSTISKSRSGSAVQIKSNLGRGRFKNTQYISNIIKKFTTKIQSI
;
A
#
# COMPACT_ATOMS: atom_id res chain seq x y z
N MET A 1 71.91 -11.37 -9.66
CA MET A 1 71.82 -9.92 -9.41
C MET A 1 70.43 -9.44 -9.86
N GLN A 2 69.84 -8.55 -9.07
CA GLN A 2 68.44 -8.05 -9.01
C GLN A 2 67.95 -7.29 -10.27
N PRO A 3 66.66 -6.85 -10.40
CA PRO A 3 65.57 -6.65 -9.38
C PRO A 3 64.17 -7.20 -9.78
N ASN A 4 63.31 -7.67 -8.87
CA ASN A 4 62.55 -6.98 -7.83
C ASN A 4 61.64 -5.84 -8.34
N SER A 5 60.37 -6.16 -8.62
CA SER A 5 59.29 -5.16 -8.73
C SER A 5 58.03 -5.68 -8.06
N LYS A 6 57.99 -5.61 -6.72
CA LYS A 6 56.74 -5.66 -5.96
C LYS A 6 55.97 -4.39 -6.26
N ILE A 7 54.84 -4.54 -6.94
CA ILE A 7 53.90 -3.46 -7.23
C ILE A 7 53.30 -2.97 -5.90
N ILE A 8 53.66 -1.75 -5.50
CA ILE A 8 53.01 -1.02 -4.41
C ILE A 8 51.78 -0.31 -5.00
N ILE A 9 50.64 -0.99 -5.03
CA ILE A 9 49.34 -0.37 -5.40
C ILE A 9 48.41 -0.18 -4.17
N SER A 10 48.77 -0.70 -3.00
CA SER A 10 47.83 -0.79 -1.87
C SER A 10 47.33 0.56 -1.35
N ARG A 11 48.21 1.52 -1.03
CA ARG A 11 47.78 2.67 -0.21
C ARG A 11 46.93 3.73 -0.95
N MET A 12 47.25 4.05 -2.20
CA MET A 12 46.48 5.04 -2.99
C MET A 12 45.11 4.48 -3.41
N VAL A 13 45.07 3.21 -3.81
CA VAL A 13 43.82 2.53 -4.17
C VAL A 13 42.95 2.31 -2.93
N GLU A 14 43.51 1.89 -1.79
CA GLU A 14 42.78 1.78 -0.53
C GLU A 14 42.24 3.12 -0.04
N GLN A 15 42.99 4.23 -0.20
CA GLN A 15 42.51 5.57 0.15
C GLN A 15 41.39 6.05 -0.78
N GLN A 16 41.49 5.79 -2.09
CA GLN A 16 40.45 6.14 -3.06
C GLN A 16 39.19 5.28 -2.85
N ILE A 17 39.35 3.97 -2.64
CA ILE A 17 38.27 3.04 -2.27
C ILE A 17 37.63 3.46 -0.94
N GLY A 18 38.44 3.83 0.07
CA GLY A 18 37.97 4.30 1.37
C GLY A 18 37.18 5.60 1.28
N LYS A 19 37.61 6.56 0.44
CA LYS A 19 36.85 7.79 0.15
C LYS A 19 35.55 7.48 -0.57
N GLN A 20 35.58 6.67 -1.63
CA GLN A 20 34.37 6.26 -2.36
C GLN A 20 33.38 5.50 -1.48
N LYS A 21 33.85 4.64 -0.58
CA LYS A 21 33.02 3.93 0.40
C LYS A 21 32.34 4.92 1.36
N LYS A 22 33.08 5.88 1.91
CA LYS A 22 32.52 6.93 2.78
C LYS A 22 31.49 7.80 2.04
N PHE A 23 31.77 8.20 0.81
CA PHE A 23 30.81 8.95 -0.02
C PHE A 23 29.56 8.13 -0.35
N ARG A 24 29.72 6.83 -0.65
CA ARG A 24 28.60 5.90 -0.87
C ARG A 24 27.74 5.77 0.38
N GLU A 25 28.35 5.57 1.55
CA GLU A 25 27.63 5.45 2.83
C GLU A 25 26.87 6.73 3.16
N PHE A 26 27.48 7.90 2.89
CA PHE A 26 26.81 9.19 3.03
C PHE A 26 25.63 9.33 2.06
N ALA A 27 25.84 9.07 0.77
CA ALA A 27 24.78 9.13 -0.24
C ALA A 27 23.64 8.16 0.08
N LEU A 28 23.95 6.93 0.49
CA LEU A 28 22.96 5.92 0.90
C LEU A 28 22.15 6.41 2.10
N ARG A 29 22.78 7.08 3.07
CA ARG A 29 22.09 7.65 4.23
C ARG A 29 21.11 8.75 3.82
N GLU A 30 21.52 9.66 2.94
CA GLU A 30 20.66 10.74 2.46
C GLU A 30 19.48 10.21 1.63
N VAL A 31 19.71 9.24 0.74
CA VAL A 31 18.64 8.59 -0.01
C VAL A 31 17.68 7.86 0.94
N ASN A 32 18.20 7.10 1.92
CA ASN A 32 17.36 6.44 2.92
C ASN A 32 16.52 7.43 3.73
N LYS A 33 17.08 8.60 4.08
CA LYS A 33 16.35 9.64 4.80
C LYS A 33 15.15 10.13 3.98
N LYS A 34 15.37 10.50 2.72
CA LYS A 34 14.32 10.99 1.82
C LYS A 34 13.27 9.90 1.50
N VAL A 35 13.70 8.66 1.26
CA VAL A 35 12.79 7.53 1.02
C VAL A 35 11.95 7.22 2.26
N ASN A 36 12.55 7.24 3.46
CA ASN A 36 11.80 7.02 4.71
C ASN A 36 10.82 8.16 5.01
N GLU A 37 11.12 9.39 4.61
CA GLU A 37 10.17 10.50 4.66
C GLU A 37 8.97 10.27 3.75
N ALA A 38 9.21 9.96 2.47
CA ALA A 38 8.15 9.63 1.51
C ALA A 38 7.32 8.41 1.96
N LYS A 39 7.95 7.40 2.57
CA LYS A 39 7.28 6.24 3.16
C LYS A 39 6.32 6.64 4.28
N ARG A 40 6.78 7.49 5.21
CA ARG A 40 5.95 7.95 6.34
C ARG A 40 4.73 8.71 5.85
N GLU A 41 4.89 9.57 4.86
CA GLU A 41 3.78 10.29 4.24
C GLU A 41 2.80 9.33 3.54
N MET A 42 3.31 8.34 2.78
CA MET A 42 2.49 7.33 2.12
C MET A 42 1.65 6.52 3.13
N VAL A 43 2.27 6.04 4.20
CA VAL A 43 1.59 5.27 5.26
C VAL A 43 0.61 6.15 6.05
N ALA A 44 0.97 7.41 6.30
CA ALA A 44 0.07 8.37 6.94
C ALA A 44 -1.16 8.68 6.06
N GLU A 45 -0.96 8.90 4.76
CA GLU A 45 -2.04 9.10 3.80
C GLU A 45 -2.97 7.88 3.78
N PHE A 46 -2.42 6.68 3.68
CA PHE A 46 -3.18 5.43 3.77
C PHE A 46 -4.00 5.36 5.06
N ASN A 47 -3.39 5.46 6.24
CA ASN A 47 -4.12 5.37 7.52
C ASN A 47 -5.17 6.47 7.70
N SER A 48 -4.93 7.66 7.13
CA SER A 48 -5.86 8.79 7.24
C SER A 48 -7.05 8.70 6.30
N HIS A 49 -6.96 7.89 5.24
CA HIS A 49 -7.92 7.86 4.15
C HIS A 49 -9.30 7.37 4.62
N PRO A 50 -10.41 7.98 4.17
CA PRO A 50 -11.76 7.61 4.63
C PRO A 50 -12.10 6.13 4.44
N VAL A 51 -11.66 5.55 3.32
CA VAL A 51 -11.84 4.11 3.03
C VAL A 51 -11.14 3.23 4.07
N THR A 52 -9.89 3.56 4.44
CA THR A 52 -9.10 2.78 5.41
C THR A 52 -9.76 2.82 6.77
N LYS A 53 -10.13 4.02 7.22
CA LYS A 53 -10.81 4.21 8.50
C LYS A 53 -12.16 3.50 8.55
N GLU A 54 -12.95 3.58 7.48
CA GLU A 54 -14.25 2.91 7.40
C GLU A 54 -14.14 1.40 7.54
N ILE A 55 -13.16 0.79 6.86
CA ILE A 55 -12.94 -0.66 6.94
C ILE A 55 -12.36 -1.04 8.31
N GLU A 56 -11.41 -0.28 8.84
CA GLU A 56 -10.77 -0.54 10.15
C GLU A 56 -11.76 -0.45 11.32
N MET A 57 -12.76 0.43 11.24
CA MET A 57 -13.86 0.52 12.22
C MET A 57 -14.83 -0.68 12.17
N GLY A 58 -14.68 -1.57 11.18
CA GLY A 58 -15.39 -2.84 11.10
C GLY A 58 -16.88 -2.71 10.79
N SER A 59 -17.66 -3.72 11.19
CA SER A 59 -19.06 -3.85 10.78
C SER A 59 -20.01 -2.78 11.34
N LYS A 60 -19.58 -2.05 12.38
CA LYS A 60 -20.33 -0.96 13.01
C LYS A 60 -19.95 0.43 12.50
N ALA A 61 -19.02 0.52 11.55
CA ALA A 61 -18.62 1.78 10.95
C ALA A 61 -19.78 2.48 10.22
N GLU A 62 -19.70 3.80 10.13
CA GLU A 62 -20.53 4.59 9.20
C GLU A 62 -19.85 4.68 7.83
N ASN A 63 -20.62 4.94 6.76
CA ASN A 63 -20.09 5.11 5.40
C ASN A 63 -19.40 6.47 5.20
N ILE A 64 -18.28 6.68 5.88
CA ILE A 64 -17.51 7.94 5.82
C ILE A 64 -16.77 8.14 4.49
N SER A 65 -16.55 7.07 3.72
CA SER A 65 -15.99 7.18 2.36
C SER A 65 -17.00 7.63 1.32
N GLY A 66 -18.30 7.62 1.64
CA GLY A 66 -19.38 7.99 0.71
C GLY A 66 -19.61 7.00 -0.45
N THR A 67 -18.86 5.88 -0.48
CA THR A 67 -18.89 4.86 -1.53
C THR A 67 -20.26 4.19 -1.71
N LEU A 68 -21.08 4.14 -0.66
CA LEU A 68 -22.38 3.47 -0.64
C LEU A 68 -23.56 4.45 -0.56
N GLY A 69 -23.32 5.75 -0.78
CA GLY A 69 -24.35 6.77 -0.70
C GLY A 69 -24.89 6.98 0.72
N GLY A 70 -24.09 6.70 1.75
CA GLY A 70 -24.46 6.91 3.15
C GLY A 70 -25.20 5.74 3.81
N TYR A 71 -25.39 4.62 3.12
CA TYR A 71 -26.10 3.46 3.65
C TYR A 71 -25.15 2.29 3.95
N GLY A 72 -25.14 1.81 5.20
CA GLY A 72 -24.27 0.73 5.65
C GLY A 72 -22.81 1.15 5.74
N ASN A 73 -21.88 0.24 5.40
CA ASN A 73 -20.44 0.52 5.31
C ASN A 73 -19.72 -0.50 4.41
N LEU A 74 -18.52 -0.13 3.95
CA LEU A 74 -17.65 -0.94 3.11
C LEU A 74 -17.33 -2.29 3.73
N PHE A 75 -17.08 -2.36 5.04
CA PHE A 75 -16.71 -3.60 5.70
C PHE A 75 -17.76 -4.71 5.49
N THR A 76 -19.01 -4.35 5.78
CA THR A 76 -20.14 -5.28 5.65
C THR A 76 -20.60 -5.45 4.20
N PHE A 77 -20.42 -4.44 3.35
CA PHE A 77 -20.75 -4.52 1.92
C PHE A 77 -19.81 -5.45 1.15
N ILE A 78 -18.50 -5.32 1.37
CA ILE A 78 -17.49 -6.22 0.81
C ILE A 78 -17.69 -7.64 1.36
N GLY A 79 -18.14 -7.76 2.60
CA GLY A 79 -18.50 -9.02 3.23
C GLY A 79 -17.38 -9.65 4.04
N PHE A 80 -16.52 -8.82 4.65
CA PHE A 80 -15.52 -9.27 5.61
C PHE A 80 -16.17 -9.92 6.83
N GLU A 81 -15.44 -10.83 7.46
CA GLU A 81 -15.88 -11.51 8.66
C GLU A 81 -15.78 -10.61 9.87
N LYS A 82 -16.68 -10.81 10.85
CA LYS A 82 -16.66 -9.98 12.06
C LYS A 82 -15.31 -10.13 12.78
N GLY A 83 -14.62 -9.01 12.98
CA GLY A 83 -13.30 -8.97 13.63
C GLY A 83 -12.12 -9.22 12.70
N GLU A 84 -12.36 -9.42 11.40
CA GLU A 84 -11.30 -9.46 10.39
C GLU A 84 -10.62 -8.09 10.27
N ASP A 85 -9.29 -8.10 10.13
CA ASP A 85 -8.50 -6.90 9.82
C ASP A 85 -7.91 -7.01 8.41
N PRO A 86 -8.67 -6.63 7.37
CA PRO A 86 -8.19 -6.64 5.99
C PRO A 86 -7.21 -5.50 5.69
N ILE A 87 -7.01 -4.54 6.62
CA ILE A 87 -6.12 -3.40 6.45
C ILE A 87 -4.67 -3.76 6.83
N ALA A 88 -4.48 -4.55 7.88
CA ALA A 88 -3.17 -5.01 8.36
C ALA A 88 -2.22 -5.55 7.26
N PRO A 89 -2.62 -6.47 6.36
CA PRO A 89 -1.71 -6.97 5.32
C PRO A 89 -1.28 -5.87 4.35
N ILE A 90 -2.16 -4.92 4.03
CA ILE A 90 -1.87 -3.80 3.14
C ILE A 90 -0.88 -2.85 3.81
N ARG A 91 -1.15 -2.47 5.07
CA ARG A 91 -0.25 -1.63 5.88
C ARG A 91 1.15 -2.24 5.97
N SER A 92 1.22 -3.54 6.27
CA SER A 92 2.47 -4.28 6.38
C SER A 92 3.25 -4.32 5.06
N MET A 93 2.55 -4.38 3.92
CA MET A 93 3.18 -4.34 2.61
C MET A 93 3.73 -2.95 2.27
N LEU A 94 2.99 -1.89 2.61
CA LEU A 94 3.42 -0.48 2.42
C LEU A 94 4.67 -0.11 3.25
N GLU A 95 4.88 -0.78 4.38
CA GLU A 95 6.07 -0.56 5.21
C GLU A 95 7.34 -1.21 4.64
N LYS A 96 7.21 -2.19 3.75
CA LYS A 96 8.32 -2.94 3.15
C LYS A 96 8.94 -2.17 1.98
N ILE A 97 9.85 -1.26 2.32
CA ILE A 97 10.65 -0.52 1.34
C ILE A 97 12.13 -0.81 1.57
N ILE A 98 12.81 -1.20 0.50
CA ILE A 98 14.25 -1.53 0.53
C ILE A 98 14.99 -0.59 -0.41
N VAL A 99 16.02 0.07 0.11
CA VAL A 99 16.94 0.89 -0.67
C VAL A 99 18.28 0.17 -0.75
N SER A 100 18.73 -0.14 -1.96
CA SER A 100 20.02 -0.77 -2.20
C SER A 100 20.86 0.06 -3.16
N TYR A 101 22.17 0.05 -2.95
CA TYR A 101 23.11 0.62 -3.91
C TYR A 101 23.23 -0.31 -5.11
N GLU A 102 23.17 0.26 -6.31
CA GLU A 102 23.25 -0.49 -7.55
C GLU A 102 24.60 -0.27 -8.24
N SER A 103 24.93 0.98 -8.58
CA SER A 103 26.15 1.31 -9.30
C SER A 103 26.58 2.76 -9.12
N VAL A 104 27.78 3.10 -9.60
CA VAL A 104 28.19 4.49 -9.85
C VAL A 104 28.29 4.68 -11.35
N ASN A 105 27.65 5.72 -11.88
CA ASN A 105 27.73 6.09 -13.29
C ASN A 105 28.11 7.56 -13.42
N LYS A 106 29.22 7.86 -14.09
CA LYS A 106 29.74 9.23 -14.31
C LYS A 106 29.75 10.10 -13.03
N GLY A 107 30.17 9.52 -11.91
CA GLY A 107 30.22 10.20 -10.60
C GLY A 107 28.89 10.35 -9.87
N ARG A 108 27.79 9.77 -10.39
CA ARG A 108 26.48 9.71 -9.73
C ARG A 108 26.26 8.33 -9.13
N PHE A 109 25.83 8.28 -7.87
CA PHE A 109 25.41 7.04 -7.23
C PHE A 109 23.99 6.69 -7.69
N ILE A 110 23.81 5.46 -8.18
CA ILE A 110 22.52 4.90 -8.57
C ILE A 110 22.05 3.97 -7.46
N PHE A 111 20.82 4.21 -7.00
CA PHE A 111 20.17 3.41 -5.98
C PHE A 111 18.91 2.77 -6.55
N LYS A 112 18.70 1.51 -6.20
CA LYS A 112 17.47 0.78 -6.48
C LYS A 112 16.56 0.86 -5.27
N ILE A 113 15.33 1.30 -5.48
CA ILE A 113 14.28 1.37 -4.47
C ILE A 113 13.24 0.31 -4.81
N GLN A 114 13.08 -0.68 -3.93
CA GLN A 114 12.04 -1.70 -4.04
C GLN A 114 10.88 -1.30 -3.11
N TYR A 115 9.68 -1.29 -3.66
CA TYR A 115 8.44 -0.91 -3.00
C TYR A 115 7.28 -1.69 -3.64
N PRO A 116 6.14 -1.88 -2.94
CA PRO A 116 5.02 -2.61 -3.50
C PRO A 116 4.38 -1.88 -4.68
N SER A 117 4.12 -2.60 -5.76
CA SER A 117 3.26 -2.10 -6.83
C SER A 117 1.78 -2.14 -6.43
N LYS A 118 0.94 -1.37 -7.12
CA LYS A 118 -0.51 -1.45 -6.90
C LYS A 118 -1.06 -2.84 -7.27
N GLU A 119 -0.47 -3.49 -8.27
CA GLU A 119 -0.84 -4.84 -8.69
C GLU A 119 -0.53 -5.88 -7.58
N GLU A 120 0.63 -5.78 -6.92
CA GLU A 120 0.97 -6.63 -5.77
C GLU A 120 -0.02 -6.41 -4.61
N LEU A 121 -0.41 -5.16 -4.36
CA LEU A 121 -1.43 -4.83 -3.36
C LEU A 121 -2.81 -5.40 -3.72
N PHE A 122 -3.16 -5.44 -5.01
CA PHE A 122 -4.39 -6.10 -5.47
C PHE A 122 -4.37 -7.61 -5.23
N THR A 123 -3.23 -8.27 -5.43
CA THR A 123 -3.09 -9.71 -5.18
C THR A 123 -3.28 -10.08 -3.71
N ILE A 124 -2.84 -9.23 -2.77
CA ILE A 124 -2.98 -9.48 -1.32
C ILE A 124 -4.30 -8.95 -0.74
N SER A 125 -5.23 -8.47 -1.57
CA SER A 125 -6.54 -7.95 -1.16
C SER A 125 -7.71 -8.69 -1.81
N PRO A 126 -7.77 -10.03 -1.77
CA PRO A 126 -8.85 -10.77 -2.40
C PRO A 126 -10.21 -10.43 -1.78
N MET A 127 -11.26 -10.45 -2.59
CA MET A 127 -12.63 -10.36 -2.08
C MET A 127 -12.94 -11.60 -1.23
N PRO A 128 -13.62 -11.47 -0.08
CA PRO A 128 -13.96 -12.61 0.78
C PRO A 128 -14.81 -13.70 0.10
N TRP A 129 -15.46 -13.40 -1.02
CA TRP A 129 -16.34 -14.29 -1.79
C TRP A 129 -15.88 -14.49 -3.24
N ALA A 130 -14.78 -13.85 -3.67
CA ALA A 130 -14.24 -13.97 -5.03
C ALA A 130 -12.72 -13.76 -5.00
N SER A 131 -11.98 -14.83 -4.72
CA SER A 131 -10.51 -14.78 -4.56
C SER A 131 -9.75 -14.25 -5.79
N SER A 132 -10.35 -14.31 -6.99
CA SER A 132 -9.78 -13.75 -8.23
C SER A 132 -9.98 -12.24 -8.40
N ARG A 133 -10.72 -11.58 -7.49
CA ARG A 133 -11.00 -10.13 -7.54
C ARG A 133 -10.41 -9.46 -6.30
N SER A 134 -9.94 -8.23 -6.47
CA SER A 134 -9.41 -7.41 -5.38
C SER A 134 -10.45 -6.43 -4.85
N TRP A 135 -10.59 -6.33 -3.53
CA TRP A 135 -11.43 -5.30 -2.92
C TRP A 135 -10.82 -3.90 -3.04
N LEU A 136 -9.48 -3.78 -3.00
CA LEU A 136 -8.79 -2.52 -3.28
C LEU A 136 -9.09 -2.03 -4.69
N GLN A 137 -9.01 -2.92 -5.68
CA GLN A 137 -9.36 -2.60 -7.06
C GLN A 137 -10.85 -2.27 -7.21
N GLY A 138 -11.72 -3.00 -6.52
CA GLY A 138 -13.17 -2.76 -6.52
C GLY A 138 -13.56 -1.37 -6.01
N ILE A 139 -12.85 -0.82 -5.02
CA ILE A 139 -13.11 0.55 -4.54
C ILE A 139 -12.84 1.60 -5.62
N GLU A 140 -11.83 1.39 -6.45
CA GLU A 140 -11.41 2.35 -7.47
C GLU A 140 -12.18 2.19 -8.79
N LEU A 141 -12.51 0.96 -9.18
CA LEU A 141 -13.19 0.66 -10.45
C LEU A 141 -14.70 0.46 -10.30
N GLY A 142 -15.16 0.24 -9.08
CA GLY A 142 -16.57 0.05 -8.74
C GLY A 142 -16.90 -1.39 -8.38
N MET A 143 -17.92 -1.53 -7.52
CA MET A 143 -18.45 -2.81 -7.08
C MET A 143 -19.94 -2.91 -7.37
N SER A 144 -20.35 -4.06 -7.91
CA SER A 144 -21.76 -4.40 -8.13
C SER A 144 -22.39 -4.95 -6.86
N GLY A 145 -23.73 -5.02 -6.83
CA GLY A 145 -24.48 -5.62 -5.71
C GLY A 145 -25.02 -4.63 -4.68
N LEU A 146 -24.85 -3.32 -4.88
CA LEU A 146 -25.41 -2.32 -3.96
C LEU A 146 -26.95 -2.32 -3.96
N GLY A 147 -27.58 -2.58 -5.11
CA GLY A 147 -29.04 -2.74 -5.19
C GLY A 147 -29.58 -3.91 -4.34
N SER A 148 -28.78 -4.95 -4.12
CA SER A 148 -29.14 -6.15 -3.36
C SER A 148 -28.60 -6.17 -1.94
N TYR A 149 -27.78 -5.19 -1.57
CA TYR A 149 -27.18 -5.09 -0.24
C TYR A 149 -28.24 -4.65 0.76
N LEU A 150 -28.46 -5.42 1.83
CA LEU A 150 -29.34 -5.10 2.97
C LEU A 150 -28.51 -4.99 4.26
N TYR A 151 -28.54 -3.83 4.90
CA TYR A 151 -27.87 -3.56 6.17
C TYR A 151 -28.90 -3.32 7.29
N LYS A 152 -28.70 -3.95 8.45
CA LYS A 152 -29.60 -3.81 9.61
C LYS A 152 -28.97 -3.09 10.81
N GLY A 153 -27.89 -2.35 10.60
CA GLY A 153 -27.30 -1.53 11.66
C GLY A 153 -26.78 -2.37 12.82
N SER A 154 -27.23 -2.04 14.02
CA SER A 154 -26.89 -2.74 15.27
C SER A 154 -27.55 -4.12 15.42
N SER A 155 -28.49 -4.49 14.55
CA SER A 155 -29.18 -5.77 14.63
C SER A 155 -28.35 -6.88 13.99
N THR A 156 -28.07 -7.92 14.77
CA THR A 156 -27.38 -9.13 14.25
C THR A 156 -28.30 -9.93 13.34
N ILE A 157 -27.80 -10.29 12.16
CA ILE A 157 -28.42 -11.22 11.22
C ILE A 157 -27.68 -12.56 11.35
N SER A 158 -28.34 -13.60 11.86
CA SER A 158 -27.70 -14.89 12.19
C SER A 158 -27.02 -15.60 11.02
N LYS A 159 -27.36 -15.25 9.76
CA LYS A 159 -26.73 -15.79 8.54
C LYS A 159 -25.72 -14.83 7.88
N SER A 160 -25.33 -13.74 8.56
CA SER A 160 -24.40 -12.73 8.04
C SER A 160 -22.96 -13.02 8.48
N ARG A 161 -22.02 -12.92 7.53
CA ARG A 161 -20.56 -13.02 7.80
C ARG A 161 -20.04 -11.91 8.72
N SER A 162 -20.50 -10.69 8.48
CA SER A 162 -20.12 -9.50 9.25
C SER A 162 -21.04 -9.24 10.45
N GLY A 163 -22.12 -10.01 10.55
CA GLY A 163 -23.18 -9.88 11.55
C GLY A 163 -24.27 -8.88 11.18
N SER A 164 -24.02 -7.87 10.33
CA SER A 164 -24.94 -6.72 10.19
C SER A 164 -25.50 -6.50 8.79
N ALA A 165 -25.05 -7.27 7.79
CA ALA A 165 -25.54 -7.16 6.42
C ALA A 165 -25.67 -8.48 5.67
N VAL A 166 -26.58 -8.54 4.70
CA VAL A 166 -26.76 -9.65 3.76
C VAL A 166 -27.08 -9.15 2.36
N GLN A 167 -26.71 -9.92 1.35
CA GLN A 167 -27.17 -9.71 -0.03
C GLN A 167 -28.50 -10.44 -0.23
N ILE A 168 -29.53 -9.76 -0.73
CA ILE A 168 -30.86 -10.32 -1.00
C ILE A 168 -31.15 -10.38 -2.50
N LYS A 169 -32.04 -11.30 -2.92
CA LYS A 169 -32.36 -11.51 -4.33
C LYS A 169 -33.12 -10.33 -4.98
N SER A 170 -33.87 -9.57 -4.20
CA SER A 170 -34.60 -8.42 -4.70
C SER A 170 -33.69 -7.20 -4.84
N ASN A 171 -33.96 -6.37 -5.85
CA ASN A 171 -33.32 -5.07 -6.00
C ASN A 171 -34.08 -4.05 -5.16
N LEU A 172 -33.40 -3.43 -4.20
CA LEU A 172 -33.91 -2.41 -3.30
C LEU A 172 -33.82 -0.99 -3.89
N GLY A 173 -33.42 -0.84 -5.16
CA GLY A 173 -33.34 0.44 -5.84
C GLY A 173 -32.26 1.37 -5.26
N ARG A 174 -31.27 0.81 -4.58
CA ARG A 174 -30.18 1.56 -3.95
C ARG A 174 -29.24 2.04 -5.05
N GLY A 175 -28.75 3.28 -4.91
CA GLY A 175 -27.96 3.96 -5.91
C GLY A 175 -26.70 3.21 -6.36
N ARG A 176 -25.88 3.84 -7.19
CA ARG A 176 -24.65 3.22 -7.70
C ARG A 176 -23.51 3.38 -6.70
N PHE A 177 -22.65 2.38 -6.64
CA PHE A 177 -21.38 2.48 -5.93
C PHE A 177 -20.59 3.68 -6.45
N LYS A 178 -20.10 4.53 -5.54
CA LYS A 178 -19.29 5.70 -5.89
C LYS A 178 -17.82 5.33 -5.84
N ASN A 179 -17.23 5.14 -7.01
CA ASN A 179 -15.81 4.85 -7.17
C ASN A 179 -14.96 5.96 -6.50
N THR A 180 -13.95 5.55 -5.74
CA THR A 180 -13.09 6.46 -4.98
C THR A 180 -11.63 6.14 -5.27
N GLN A 181 -10.85 7.15 -5.67
CA GLN A 181 -9.41 6.99 -5.81
C GLN A 181 -8.79 6.69 -4.45
N TYR A 182 -7.95 5.67 -4.37
CA TYR A 182 -7.42 5.21 -3.10
C TYR A 182 -5.96 4.75 -3.27
N ILE A 183 -5.71 3.45 -3.30
CA ILE A 183 -4.35 2.91 -3.25
C ILE A 183 -3.52 3.26 -4.49
N SER A 184 -4.13 3.32 -5.67
CA SER A 184 -3.42 3.68 -6.90
C SER A 184 -2.90 5.12 -6.84
N ASN A 185 -3.67 6.03 -6.24
CA ASN A 185 -3.26 7.43 -6.09
C ASN A 185 -2.16 7.58 -5.03
N ILE A 186 -2.27 6.86 -3.91
CA ILE A 186 -1.27 6.84 -2.84
C ILE A 186 0.09 6.35 -3.38
N ILE A 187 0.10 5.22 -4.09
CA ILE A 187 1.33 4.69 -4.70
C ILE A 187 1.88 5.64 -5.75
N LYS A 188 1.03 6.22 -6.60
CA LYS A 188 1.46 7.20 -7.61
C LYS A 188 2.18 8.39 -6.97
N LYS A 189 1.63 8.96 -5.89
CA LYS A 189 2.27 10.08 -5.17
C LYS A 189 3.62 9.68 -4.57
N PHE A 190 3.70 8.50 -3.96
CA PHE A 190 4.96 7.96 -3.45
C PHE A 190 6.00 7.81 -4.57
N THR A 191 5.64 7.20 -5.70
CA THR A 191 6.52 7.02 -6.86
C THR A 191 7.01 8.37 -7.41
N THR A 192 6.13 9.36 -7.53
CA THR A 192 6.53 10.72 -7.97
C THR A 192 7.52 11.37 -7.00
N LYS A 193 7.33 11.20 -5.69
CA LYS A 193 8.28 11.73 -4.69
C LYS A 193 9.64 11.06 -4.80
N ILE A 194 9.72 9.73 -4.88
CA ILE A 194 11.02 9.05 -4.97
C ILE A 194 11.75 9.29 -6.30
N GLN A 195 11.03 9.56 -7.40
CA GLN A 195 11.63 9.93 -8.68
C GLN A 195 12.28 11.31 -8.67
N SER A 196 11.91 12.17 -7.71
CA SER A 196 12.47 13.52 -7.56
C SER A 196 13.71 13.56 -6.65
N ILE A 197 14.12 12.43 -6.07
CA ILE A 197 15.24 12.32 -5.12
C ILE A 197 16.60 12.39 -5.82
#